data_AF-A0AAI8Z234-F1
#
_entry.id   AF-A0AAI8Z234-F1
#
_cell.length_a   1.000
_cell.length_b   1.000
_cell.length_c   1.000
_cell.angle_alpha   90.00
_cell.angle_beta   90.00
_cell.angle_gamma   90.00
#
_symmetry.space_group_name_H-M   'P 1'
#
loop_
_entity.id
_entity.type
_entity.pdbx_description
1 polymer ?
#
loop_
_entity_poly.entity_id
_entity_poly.type
_entity_poly.pdbx_seq_one_letter_code
_entity_poly.pdbx_strand_id
1 'polypeptide(L)'
;MGTTIRNSKKKPALRTGRPPTAAKPKRSISSKATQKTIVTFHKYAPPPKTQKPALRPLLILPFLIRSLSKELQKAKTRDDKERVSAIENQIDQLGGIKAYQEASIQGQAVDRGGDTSIVLLNWLKPVQQDLAQLDSKFKLLEVGALSTKNACSKSGLFDVTRIDLNSQGPGIEQQDFMERPLPPSSEEQFDIISLSLVVNFVPDATTRGEMLKYTTHFLRSRPSPPAILTDYRALLFLVLPAPCTLHSRYFNEERLALIMAELGYAMVNRKETRKLVYSLWQLCDKPPSKMQNFPKVKVRDGAKLNNFHIVLDRD
;
A
#
# COMPACT_ATOMS: atom_id res chain seq x y z
N MET A 1 37.08 -39.20 52.91
CA MET A 1 36.30 -39.67 54.07
C MET A 1 35.61 -38.47 54.71
N GLY A 2 34.42 -38.65 55.32
CA GLY A 2 33.90 -37.76 56.38
C GLY A 2 33.09 -36.52 55.97
N THR A 3 31.77 -36.60 56.13
CA THR A 3 30.80 -35.48 56.06
C THR A 3 30.42 -35.00 57.47
N THR A 4 30.04 -33.73 57.71
CA THR A 4 29.16 -33.20 58.81
C THR A 4 28.88 -31.70 58.57
N ILE A 5 27.69 -31.26 58.11
CA ILE A 5 26.42 -30.88 58.81
C ILE A 5 26.36 -29.41 59.34
N ARG A 6 25.18 -28.79 59.16
CA ARG A 6 24.80 -27.37 59.36
C ARG A 6 24.39 -27.03 60.81
N ASN A 7 24.39 -25.73 61.19
CA ASN A 7 23.20 -25.11 61.80
C ASN A 7 23.22 -23.55 61.86
N SER A 8 22.04 -22.92 62.04
CA SER A 8 21.84 -21.46 62.06
C SER A 8 20.96 -20.98 63.23
N LYS A 9 21.11 -19.72 63.71
CA LYS A 9 20.22 -19.11 64.74
C LYS A 9 19.99 -17.58 64.61
N LYS A 10 18.72 -17.20 64.34
CA LYS A 10 17.84 -16.09 64.80
C LYS A 10 18.31 -14.61 64.98
N LYS A 11 17.34 -13.66 64.77
CA LYS A 11 17.39 -12.18 64.94
C LYS A 11 16.45 -11.66 66.06
N PRO A 12 16.71 -10.44 66.59
CA PRO A 12 15.74 -9.32 66.86
C PRO A 12 16.20 -7.99 66.15
N ALA A 13 15.63 -6.76 66.27
CA ALA A 13 14.28 -6.20 66.56
C ALA A 13 14.15 -4.75 65.98
N LEU A 14 13.48 -3.77 66.65
CA LEU A 14 13.19 -2.37 66.21
C LEU A 14 13.36 -1.35 67.40
N ARG A 15 13.03 -0.02 67.41
CA ARG A 15 12.14 0.88 66.63
C ARG A 15 12.43 2.41 66.88
N THR A 16 11.69 3.31 66.20
CA THR A 16 11.61 4.82 66.36
C THR A 16 12.69 5.65 65.64
N GLY A 17 12.60 6.98 65.40
CA GLY A 17 11.62 8.02 65.84
C GLY A 17 11.41 9.20 64.84
N ARG A 18 11.19 10.45 65.32
CA ARG A 18 10.94 11.71 64.52
C ARG A 18 11.13 12.99 65.40
N PRO A 19 11.12 14.28 64.95
CA PRO A 19 10.34 14.97 63.87
C PRO A 19 11.21 15.97 62.99
N PRO A 20 10.75 17.03 62.27
CA PRO A 20 9.40 17.58 61.95
C PRO A 20 9.08 17.77 60.43
N THR A 21 8.04 18.57 60.10
CA THR A 21 7.31 18.63 58.81
C THR A 21 7.38 19.97 58.04
N ALA A 22 7.21 19.92 56.71
CA ALA A 22 7.00 21.08 55.82
C ALA A 22 5.64 21.03 55.07
N ALA A 23 5.18 22.17 54.54
CA ALA A 23 3.79 22.41 54.09
C ALA A 23 3.40 21.83 52.70
N LYS A 24 2.08 21.76 52.43
CA LYS A 24 1.48 21.13 51.23
C LYS A 24 1.20 22.13 50.09
N PRO A 25 1.47 21.80 48.82
CA PRO A 25 0.99 22.56 47.65
C PRO A 25 -0.47 22.19 47.26
N LYS A 26 -1.11 23.07 46.48
CA LYS A 26 -2.53 22.95 46.06
C LYS A 26 -2.77 21.77 45.10
N ARG A 27 -3.99 21.20 45.13
CA ARG A 27 -4.41 20.00 44.37
C ARG A 27 -4.16 20.16 42.85
N SER A 28 -3.38 19.25 42.28
CA SER A 28 -3.25 19.06 40.84
C SER A 28 -4.52 18.43 40.24
N ILE A 29 -4.79 18.75 38.97
CA ILE A 29 -5.87 18.16 38.17
C ILE A 29 -5.79 16.62 38.19
N SER A 30 -6.94 15.95 38.24
CA SER A 30 -7.04 14.49 38.30
C SER A 30 -6.27 13.82 37.17
N SER A 31 -5.41 12.85 37.52
CA SER A 31 -4.56 12.13 36.56
C SER A 31 -5.36 11.51 35.40
N LYS A 32 -6.59 11.05 35.65
CA LYS A 32 -7.49 10.50 34.62
C LYS A 32 -7.92 11.52 33.56
N ALA A 33 -8.07 12.80 33.90
CA ALA A 33 -8.40 13.84 32.93
C ALA A 33 -7.21 14.14 32.01
N THR A 34 -6.00 14.27 32.60
CA THR A 34 -4.76 14.51 31.85
C THR A 34 -4.35 13.30 31.00
N GLN A 35 -4.56 12.07 31.47
CA GLN A 35 -4.30 10.85 30.68
C GLN A 35 -5.20 10.76 29.44
N LYS A 36 -6.48 11.11 29.54
CA LYS A 36 -7.44 10.98 28.43
C LYS A 36 -7.09 11.91 27.25
N THR A 37 -6.58 13.11 27.53
CA THR A 37 -6.14 14.05 26.49
C THR A 37 -4.78 13.68 25.88
N ILE A 38 -3.84 13.16 26.67
CA ILE A 38 -2.50 12.76 26.19
C ILE A 38 -2.55 11.48 25.34
N VAL A 39 -3.37 10.49 25.71
CA VAL A 39 -3.43 9.17 25.04
C VAL A 39 -3.99 9.25 23.61
N THR A 40 -4.87 10.21 23.32
CA THR A 40 -5.49 10.36 21.99
C THR A 40 -4.50 10.84 20.92
N PHE A 41 -3.50 11.66 21.29
CA PHE A 41 -2.57 12.28 20.33
C PHE A 41 -1.18 11.62 20.25
N HIS A 42 -0.78 10.77 21.20
CA HIS A 42 0.58 10.18 21.24
C HIS A 42 0.73 8.76 20.67
N LYS A 43 -0.29 8.20 20.00
CA LYS A 43 -0.31 6.76 19.64
C LYS A 43 0.38 6.34 18.34
N TYR A 44 1.16 7.23 17.70
CA TYR A 44 2.23 6.84 16.76
C TYR A 44 3.48 7.69 17.03
N ALA A 45 4.62 7.03 17.26
CA ALA A 45 5.74 7.56 18.03
C ALA A 45 6.71 8.48 17.26
N PRO A 46 7.43 9.41 17.96
CA PRO A 46 8.54 10.17 17.39
C PRO A 46 9.93 9.63 17.81
N PRO A 47 10.92 9.68 16.91
CA PRO A 47 12.34 9.77 17.26
C PRO A 47 13.00 11.02 16.63
N PRO A 48 14.29 11.25 16.90
CA PRO A 48 14.81 12.11 17.97
C PRO A 48 14.76 13.63 17.66
N LYS A 49 15.16 14.45 18.65
CA LYS A 49 15.14 15.92 18.56
C LYS A 49 16.35 16.49 17.79
N THR A 50 16.15 16.95 16.56
CA THR A 50 16.90 18.09 15.97
C THR A 50 15.94 18.97 15.17
N GLN A 51 16.21 20.27 15.12
CA GLN A 51 15.24 21.30 14.75
C GLN A 51 15.10 21.49 13.22
N LYS A 52 13.85 21.64 12.76
CA LYS A 52 13.41 22.61 11.73
C LYS A 52 11.85 22.64 11.68
N PRO A 53 11.19 23.79 11.88
CA PRO A 53 9.73 23.89 11.77
C PRO A 53 9.26 24.02 10.30
N ALA A 54 7.92 24.00 10.08
CA ALA A 54 7.22 24.30 8.82
C ALA A 54 7.17 23.23 7.68
N LEU A 55 7.17 21.92 7.99
CA LEU A 55 6.91 20.84 7.00
C LEU A 55 5.83 19.82 7.39
N ARG A 56 5.04 20.08 8.43
CA ARG A 56 4.14 19.08 9.05
C ARG A 56 2.75 18.86 8.43
N PRO A 57 2.08 19.83 7.75
CA PRO A 57 0.74 19.59 7.20
C PRO A 57 0.72 18.51 6.11
N LEU A 58 1.70 18.54 5.22
CA LEU A 58 1.69 17.78 3.96
C LEU A 58 1.83 16.26 4.11
N LEU A 59 2.38 15.78 5.23
CA LEU A 59 2.58 14.35 5.51
C LEU A 59 1.31 13.65 6.04
N ILE A 60 0.38 14.41 6.61
CA ILE A 60 -0.86 13.89 7.20
C ILE A 60 -2.01 13.97 6.19
N LEU A 61 -1.99 14.97 5.32
CA LEU A 61 -3.03 15.24 4.33
C LEU A 61 -3.40 14.00 3.47
N PRO A 62 -2.44 13.22 2.91
CA PRO A 62 -2.76 12.01 2.17
C PRO A 62 -3.42 10.90 3.00
N PHE A 63 -3.05 10.79 4.29
CA PHE A 63 -3.64 9.82 5.19
C PHE A 63 -5.07 10.21 5.61
N LEU A 64 -5.29 11.51 5.86
CA LEU A 64 -6.57 12.06 6.30
C LEU A 64 -7.62 12.00 5.18
N ILE A 65 -7.30 12.51 3.99
CA ILE A 65 -8.21 12.47 2.84
C ILE A 65 -8.57 11.03 2.49
N ARG A 66 -7.61 10.09 2.48
CA ARG A 66 -7.90 8.66 2.30
C ARG A 66 -8.84 8.08 3.37
N SER A 67 -8.75 8.55 4.62
CA SER A 67 -9.68 8.14 5.68
C SER A 67 -11.10 8.64 5.40
N LEU A 68 -11.22 9.91 4.99
CA LEU A 68 -12.48 10.53 4.60
C LEU A 68 -13.09 9.85 3.37
N SER A 69 -12.33 9.58 2.30
CA SER A 69 -12.82 8.84 1.12
C SER A 69 -13.38 7.44 1.47
N LYS A 70 -12.78 6.77 2.46
CA LYS A 70 -13.29 5.47 2.96
C LYS A 70 -14.55 5.60 3.82
N GLU A 71 -14.76 6.71 4.51
CA GLU A 71 -16.03 7.01 5.18
C GLU A 71 -17.10 7.45 4.17
N LEU A 72 -16.71 8.22 3.15
CA LEU A 72 -17.58 8.66 2.06
C LEU A 72 -18.20 7.48 1.32
N GLN A 73 -17.40 6.49 0.91
CA GLN A 73 -17.92 5.29 0.26
C GLN A 73 -18.92 4.55 1.16
N LYS A 74 -18.65 4.43 2.47
CA LYS A 74 -19.59 3.81 3.42
C LYS A 74 -20.90 4.58 3.55
N ALA A 75 -20.84 5.91 3.55
CA ALA A 75 -22.03 6.76 3.57
C ALA A 75 -22.84 6.57 2.28
N LYS A 76 -22.17 6.56 1.11
CA LYS A 76 -22.81 6.26 -0.20
C LYS A 76 -23.47 4.87 -0.23
N THR A 77 -22.81 3.82 0.26
CA THR A 77 -23.40 2.47 0.37
C THR A 77 -24.58 2.35 1.35
N ARG A 78 -24.86 3.39 2.13
CA ARG A 78 -25.97 3.46 3.10
C ARG A 78 -27.04 4.48 2.73
N ASP A 79 -26.91 5.14 1.57
CA ASP A 79 -27.67 6.32 1.16
C ASP A 79 -27.75 7.44 2.23
N ASP A 80 -26.70 7.56 3.05
CA ASP A 80 -26.59 8.56 4.12
C ASP A 80 -26.16 9.91 3.53
N LYS A 81 -27.11 10.57 2.85
CA LYS A 81 -26.90 11.79 2.05
C LYS A 81 -26.34 12.96 2.86
N GLU A 82 -26.77 13.14 4.11
CA GLU A 82 -26.22 14.16 5.00
C GLU A 82 -24.75 13.90 5.32
N ARG A 83 -24.39 12.65 5.62
CA ARG A 83 -23.00 12.29 5.92
C ARG A 83 -22.11 12.28 4.70
N VAL A 84 -22.64 11.94 3.52
CA VAL A 84 -21.96 12.12 2.22
C VAL A 84 -21.56 13.59 2.05
N SER A 85 -22.53 14.52 2.12
CA SER A 85 -22.26 15.95 1.96
C SER A 85 -21.31 16.49 3.03
N ALA A 86 -21.45 16.07 4.29
CA ALA A 86 -20.56 16.49 5.37
C ALA A 86 -19.11 16.03 5.18
N ILE A 87 -18.88 14.86 4.57
CA ILE A 87 -17.54 14.32 4.29
C ILE A 87 -16.95 14.96 3.03
N GLU A 88 -17.74 15.21 1.99
CA GLU A 88 -17.30 15.92 0.78
C GLU A 88 -16.84 17.34 1.13
N ASN A 89 -17.63 18.08 1.91
CA ASN A 89 -17.23 19.39 2.44
C ASN A 89 -15.92 19.34 3.26
N GLN A 90 -15.66 18.28 4.02
CA GLN A 90 -14.39 18.12 4.77
C GLN A 90 -13.20 17.84 3.85
N ILE A 91 -13.40 17.12 2.74
CA ILE A 91 -12.36 16.89 1.73
C ILE A 91 -12.03 18.21 1.03
N ASP A 92 -13.04 19.02 0.67
CA ASP A 92 -12.84 20.32 0.02
C ASP A 92 -12.14 21.34 0.94
N GLN A 93 -12.52 21.41 2.22
CA GLN A 93 -11.83 22.22 3.23
C GLN A 93 -10.35 21.85 3.43
N LEU A 94 -9.96 20.63 3.08
CA LEU A 94 -8.57 20.15 3.09
C LEU A 94 -7.81 20.46 1.79
N GLY A 95 -8.39 21.25 0.88
CA GLY A 95 -7.84 21.57 -0.44
C GLY A 95 -8.23 20.57 -1.54
N GLY A 96 -9.23 19.72 -1.26
CA GLY A 96 -9.79 18.76 -2.20
C GLY A 96 -8.81 17.66 -2.64
N ILE A 97 -9.21 16.92 -3.68
CA ILE A 97 -8.38 15.86 -4.25
C ILE A 97 -7.10 16.40 -4.94
N LYS A 98 -7.11 17.68 -5.32
CA LYS A 98 -5.95 18.35 -5.92
C LYS A 98 -4.81 18.53 -4.92
N ALA A 99 -5.07 19.06 -3.73
CA ALA A 99 -4.05 19.18 -2.68
C ALA A 99 -3.53 17.80 -2.21
N TYR A 100 -4.39 16.77 -2.24
CA TYR A 100 -3.97 15.37 -2.07
C TYR A 100 -2.98 14.91 -3.15
N GLN A 101 -3.27 15.14 -4.43
CA GLN A 101 -2.41 14.73 -5.54
C GLN A 101 -1.10 15.52 -5.57
N GLU A 102 -1.12 16.83 -5.33
CA GLU A 102 0.09 17.65 -5.20
C GLU A 102 1.01 17.14 -4.07
N ALA A 103 0.44 16.81 -2.90
CA ALA A 103 1.17 16.18 -1.80
C ALA A 103 1.70 14.78 -2.15
N SER A 104 0.98 14.02 -2.98
CA SER A 104 1.39 12.69 -3.46
C SER A 104 2.53 12.76 -4.49
N ILE A 105 2.46 13.70 -5.44
CA ILE A 105 3.54 14.03 -6.39
C ILE A 105 4.79 14.44 -5.63
N GLN A 106 4.66 15.33 -4.63
CA GLN A 106 5.78 15.71 -3.76
C GLN A 106 6.24 14.56 -2.84
N GLY A 107 5.41 13.53 -2.67
CA GLY A 107 5.73 12.25 -2.04
C GLY A 107 6.51 11.26 -2.92
N GLN A 108 6.54 11.46 -4.25
CA GLN A 108 7.39 10.67 -5.16
C GLN A 108 8.87 11.12 -5.16
N ALA A 109 9.21 12.18 -4.42
CA ALA A 109 10.59 12.58 -4.18
C ALA A 109 11.43 11.41 -3.62
N VAL A 110 12.73 11.41 -3.93
CA VAL A 110 13.67 10.29 -3.66
C VAL A 110 13.74 9.94 -2.17
N ASP A 111 13.56 10.91 -1.27
CA ASP A 111 13.49 10.73 0.19
C ASP A 111 12.17 10.11 0.67
N ARG A 112 11.08 10.24 -0.09
CA ARG A 112 9.71 9.95 0.32
C ARG A 112 9.13 8.66 -0.27
N GLY A 113 9.44 8.34 -1.51
CA GLY A 113 9.06 7.08 -2.15
C GLY A 113 9.92 6.73 -3.37
N GLY A 114 10.42 7.74 -4.07
CA GLY A 114 11.14 7.60 -5.32
C GLY A 114 10.25 7.14 -6.48
N ASP A 115 10.83 7.17 -7.67
CA ASP A 115 10.21 6.62 -8.86
C ASP A 115 10.27 5.08 -8.83
N THR A 116 9.12 4.45 -8.62
CA THR A 116 9.00 2.99 -8.52
C THR A 116 9.27 2.28 -9.85
N SER A 117 9.06 2.95 -10.99
CA SER A 117 9.27 2.39 -12.32
C SER A 117 10.75 2.10 -12.62
N ILE A 118 11.67 2.72 -11.88
CA ILE A 118 13.10 2.36 -11.87
C ILE A 118 13.29 0.88 -11.48
N VAL A 119 12.47 0.32 -10.58
CA VAL A 119 12.57 -1.10 -10.20
C VAL A 119 12.17 -2.00 -11.36
N LEU A 120 11.07 -1.68 -12.06
CA LEU A 120 10.63 -2.41 -13.26
C LEU A 120 11.70 -2.37 -14.36
N LEU A 121 12.27 -1.20 -14.67
CA LEU A 121 13.37 -1.09 -15.63
C LEU A 121 14.59 -1.94 -15.23
N ASN A 122 14.96 -1.96 -13.94
CA ASN A 122 16.08 -2.77 -13.48
C ASN A 122 15.83 -4.28 -13.64
N TRP A 123 14.58 -4.73 -13.52
CA TRP A 123 14.20 -6.13 -13.75
C TRP A 123 14.13 -6.51 -15.23
N LEU A 124 13.84 -5.55 -16.11
CA LEU A 124 13.82 -5.74 -17.56
C LEU A 124 15.19 -5.54 -18.24
N LYS A 125 16.24 -5.16 -17.50
CA LYS A 125 17.61 -5.03 -18.01
C LYS A 125 18.13 -6.25 -18.80
N PRO A 126 17.89 -7.51 -18.38
CA PRO A 126 18.39 -8.68 -19.11
C PRO A 126 17.88 -8.78 -20.55
N VAL A 127 16.71 -8.20 -20.85
CA VAL A 127 16.04 -8.21 -22.16
C VAL A 127 15.95 -6.82 -22.79
N GLN A 128 16.66 -5.83 -22.25
CA GLN A 128 16.53 -4.43 -22.66
C GLN A 128 16.95 -4.21 -24.13
N GLN A 129 17.95 -4.95 -24.61
CA GLN A 129 18.40 -4.85 -26.00
C GLN A 129 17.35 -5.41 -26.96
N ASP A 130 16.79 -6.57 -26.65
CA ASP A 130 15.74 -7.23 -27.43
C ASP A 130 14.48 -6.37 -27.49
N LEU A 131 14.04 -5.83 -26.34
CA LEU A 131 12.92 -4.88 -26.26
C LEU A 131 13.11 -3.63 -27.13
N ALA A 132 14.35 -3.14 -27.26
CA ALA A 132 14.69 -1.98 -28.07
C ALA A 132 14.77 -2.29 -29.59
N GLN A 133 14.90 -3.56 -29.97
CA GLN A 133 14.99 -4.02 -31.37
C GLN A 133 13.65 -4.48 -31.94
N LEU A 134 12.56 -4.50 -31.15
CA LEU A 134 11.24 -4.89 -31.62
C LEU A 134 10.65 -3.87 -32.61
N ASP A 135 10.10 -4.37 -33.73
CA ASP A 135 9.32 -3.58 -34.69
C ASP A 135 8.14 -2.84 -34.03
N SER A 136 7.55 -3.48 -33.02
CA SER A 136 6.48 -2.90 -32.18
C SER A 136 6.92 -2.84 -30.72
N LYS A 137 6.99 -1.60 -30.19
CA LYS A 137 7.32 -1.35 -28.79
C LYS A 137 6.41 -2.12 -27.83
N PHE A 138 6.94 -2.40 -26.65
CA PHE A 138 6.15 -3.01 -25.59
C PHE A 138 5.08 -2.04 -25.09
N LYS A 139 3.82 -2.50 -25.03
CA LYS A 139 2.70 -1.70 -24.54
C LYS A 139 2.62 -1.78 -23.02
N LEU A 140 2.78 -0.63 -22.36
CA LEU A 140 2.70 -0.46 -20.92
C LEU A 140 1.47 0.37 -20.56
N LEU A 141 0.56 -0.20 -19.78
CA LEU A 141 -0.50 0.55 -19.10
C LEU A 141 -0.03 0.97 -17.71
N GLU A 142 0.04 2.27 -17.45
CA GLU A 142 0.27 2.82 -16.12
C GLU A 142 -1.05 3.32 -15.53
N VAL A 143 -1.52 2.65 -14.47
CA VAL A 143 -2.73 3.02 -13.72
C VAL A 143 -2.33 3.86 -12.52
N GLY A 144 -3.03 4.95 -12.25
CA GLY A 144 -2.69 5.89 -11.18
C GLY A 144 -1.48 6.76 -11.52
N ALA A 145 -1.33 7.12 -12.81
CA ALA A 145 -0.17 7.83 -13.31
C ALA A 145 -0.15 9.29 -12.81
N LEU A 146 0.81 9.63 -11.95
CA LEU A 146 0.98 11.00 -11.45
C LEU A 146 1.96 11.86 -12.29
N SER A 147 2.65 11.27 -13.27
CA SER A 147 3.61 12.00 -14.11
C SER A 147 3.91 11.29 -15.43
N THR A 148 4.02 12.05 -16.52
CA THR A 148 4.58 11.59 -17.80
C THR A 148 6.11 11.44 -17.79
N LYS A 149 6.76 11.73 -16.65
CA LYS A 149 8.23 11.86 -16.53
C LYS A 149 8.89 10.79 -15.65
N ASN A 150 8.20 9.69 -15.36
CA ASN A 150 8.82 8.53 -14.70
C ASN A 150 9.85 7.83 -15.61
N ALA A 151 10.64 6.92 -15.04
CA ALA A 151 11.74 6.26 -15.71
C ALA A 151 11.27 5.35 -16.85
N CYS A 152 10.21 4.56 -16.68
CA CYS A 152 9.61 3.80 -17.78
C CYS A 152 9.22 4.72 -18.95
N SER A 153 8.53 5.82 -18.68
CA SER A 153 8.13 6.83 -19.67
C SER A 153 9.31 7.47 -20.41
N LYS A 154 10.43 7.68 -19.72
CA LYS A 154 11.66 8.26 -20.28
C LYS A 154 12.59 7.24 -20.95
N SER A 155 12.39 5.95 -20.72
CA SER A 155 13.31 4.90 -21.20
C SER A 155 13.34 4.73 -22.71
N GLY A 156 12.28 5.15 -23.41
CA GLY A 156 12.09 4.91 -24.84
C GLY A 156 11.68 3.48 -25.21
N LEU A 157 11.74 2.52 -24.28
CA LEU A 157 11.48 1.08 -24.50
C LEU A 157 10.00 0.75 -24.72
N PHE A 158 9.10 1.59 -24.22
CA PHE A 158 7.67 1.31 -24.17
C PHE A 158 6.86 2.30 -25.01
N ASP A 159 5.75 1.81 -25.55
CA ASP A 159 4.57 2.60 -25.82
C ASP A 159 3.74 2.65 -24.52
N VAL A 160 3.42 3.84 -24.01
CA VAL A 160 2.92 4.01 -22.63
C VAL A 160 1.59 4.75 -22.61
N THR A 161 0.52 4.00 -22.34
CA THR A 161 -0.79 4.53 -21.97
C THR A 161 -0.79 4.86 -20.47
N ARG A 162 -1.26 6.05 -20.10
CA ARG A 162 -1.30 6.52 -18.70
C ARG A 162 -2.71 6.93 -18.35
N ILE A 163 -3.26 6.34 -17.30
CA ILE A 163 -4.60 6.66 -16.79
C ILE A 163 -4.53 7.04 -15.31
N ASP A 164 -5.36 8.01 -14.91
CA ASP A 164 -5.61 8.36 -13.51
C ASP A 164 -7.08 8.76 -13.32
N LEU A 165 -7.63 8.54 -12.12
CA LEU A 165 -9.01 8.91 -11.81
C LEU A 165 -9.25 10.43 -11.85
N ASN A 166 -8.21 11.25 -11.61
CA ASN A 166 -8.29 12.69 -11.51
C ASN A 166 -7.07 13.32 -12.20
N SER A 167 -6.91 13.13 -13.51
CA SER A 167 -5.71 13.56 -14.24
C SER A 167 -5.41 15.05 -14.04
N GLN A 168 -4.15 15.37 -13.71
CA GLN A 168 -3.68 16.73 -13.43
C GLN A 168 -2.70 17.26 -14.50
N GLY A 169 -2.49 16.57 -15.62
CA GLY A 169 -1.48 16.98 -16.60
C GLY A 169 -1.63 16.37 -18.00
N PRO A 170 -1.10 17.06 -19.04
CA PRO A 170 -1.16 16.59 -20.41
C PRO A 170 -0.40 15.28 -20.58
N GLY A 171 -0.98 14.34 -21.33
CA GLY A 171 -0.43 13.00 -21.56
C GLY A 171 -0.77 11.95 -20.49
N ILE A 172 -1.72 12.26 -19.60
CA ILE A 172 -2.40 11.29 -18.71
C ILE A 172 -3.90 11.41 -18.98
N GLU A 173 -4.53 10.32 -19.39
CA GLU A 173 -5.97 10.21 -19.63
C GLU A 173 -6.73 10.15 -18.30
N GLN A 174 -7.87 10.84 -18.18
CA GLN A 174 -8.73 10.71 -17.01
C GLN A 174 -9.70 9.55 -17.21
N GLN A 175 -9.51 8.45 -16.48
CA GLN A 175 -10.27 7.21 -16.64
C GLN A 175 -10.20 6.34 -15.38
N ASP A 176 -11.31 5.70 -14.99
CA ASP A 176 -11.27 4.60 -14.03
C ASP A 176 -10.87 3.30 -14.75
N PHE A 177 -9.84 2.64 -14.24
CA PHE A 177 -9.41 1.33 -14.72
C PHE A 177 -10.51 0.27 -14.61
N MET A 178 -11.36 0.34 -13.57
CA MET A 178 -12.46 -0.61 -13.35
C MET A 178 -13.66 -0.37 -14.28
N GLU A 179 -13.74 0.80 -14.91
CA GLU A 179 -14.78 1.14 -15.91
C GLU A 179 -14.24 1.10 -17.35
N ARG A 180 -12.91 0.92 -17.53
CA ARG A 180 -12.30 0.79 -18.86
C ARG A 180 -12.91 -0.41 -19.59
N PRO A 181 -13.43 -0.26 -20.82
CA PRO A 181 -14.01 -1.38 -21.56
C PRO A 181 -12.97 -2.47 -21.82
N LEU A 182 -13.43 -3.72 -21.85
CA LEU A 182 -12.59 -4.86 -22.22
C LEU A 182 -12.02 -4.66 -23.64
N PRO A 183 -10.74 -4.99 -23.87
CA PRO A 183 -10.12 -4.79 -25.19
C PRO A 183 -10.78 -5.74 -26.20
N PRO A 184 -11.27 -5.25 -27.35
CA PRO A 184 -11.98 -6.07 -28.34
C PRO A 184 -11.02 -6.97 -29.14
N SER A 185 -9.71 -6.76 -29.04
CA SER A 185 -8.68 -7.57 -29.69
C SER A 185 -7.39 -7.63 -28.85
N SER A 186 -6.53 -8.60 -29.14
CA SER A 186 -5.20 -8.75 -28.52
C SER A 186 -4.24 -7.59 -28.81
N GLU A 187 -4.53 -6.77 -29.82
CA GLU A 187 -3.73 -5.58 -30.13
C GLU A 187 -4.04 -4.40 -29.21
N GLU A 188 -5.20 -4.37 -28.56
CA GLU A 188 -5.56 -3.35 -27.56
C GLU A 188 -5.22 -3.76 -26.12
N GLN A 189 -4.71 -4.97 -25.95
CA GLN A 189 -4.08 -5.45 -24.72
C GLN A 189 -2.62 -4.95 -24.58
N PHE A 190 -2.12 -5.02 -23.36
CA PHE A 190 -0.81 -4.54 -22.94
C PHE A 190 0.18 -5.69 -22.68
N ASP A 191 1.46 -5.47 -22.94
CA ASP A 191 2.51 -6.40 -22.52
C ASP A 191 2.75 -6.31 -21.01
N ILE A 192 2.57 -5.11 -20.43
CA ILE A 192 2.79 -4.82 -19.01
C ILE A 192 1.67 -3.92 -18.46
N ILE A 193 1.15 -4.23 -17.27
CA ILE A 193 0.34 -3.32 -16.45
C ILE A 193 1.14 -2.93 -15.20
N SER A 194 1.18 -1.64 -14.89
CA SER A 194 1.75 -1.09 -13.66
C SER A 194 0.64 -0.67 -12.70
N LEU A 195 0.49 -1.42 -11.60
CA LEU A 195 -0.33 -1.08 -10.44
C LEU A 195 0.58 -0.61 -9.28
N SER A 196 1.35 0.44 -9.54
CA SER A 196 2.25 1.01 -8.53
C SER A 196 1.47 1.84 -7.50
N LEU A 197 1.30 1.33 -6.28
CA LEU A 197 0.57 1.97 -5.18
C LEU A 197 -0.94 2.19 -5.42
N VAL A 198 -1.53 1.55 -6.43
CA VAL A 198 -2.96 1.70 -6.79
C VAL A 198 -3.87 0.90 -5.85
N VAL A 199 -3.65 -0.42 -5.75
CA VAL A 199 -4.52 -1.38 -5.04
C VAL A 199 -4.73 -1.01 -3.56
N ASN A 200 -3.78 -0.31 -2.93
CA ASN A 200 -3.91 0.17 -1.56
C ASN A 200 -4.82 1.39 -1.35
N PHE A 201 -5.19 2.10 -2.40
CA PHE A 201 -6.19 3.18 -2.36
C PHE A 201 -7.60 2.68 -2.67
N VAL A 202 -7.75 1.56 -3.38
CA VAL A 202 -9.06 0.89 -3.55
C VAL A 202 -9.66 0.64 -2.15
N PRO A 203 -10.83 1.21 -1.83
CA PRO A 203 -11.29 1.34 -0.45
C PRO A 203 -11.90 0.06 0.14
N ASP A 204 -12.56 -0.74 -0.71
CA ASP A 204 -13.14 -2.04 -0.40
C ASP A 204 -12.12 -3.20 -0.61
N ALA A 205 -12.36 -4.35 0.04
CA ALA A 205 -11.49 -5.52 -0.03
C ALA A 205 -11.80 -6.46 -1.21
N THR A 206 -13.05 -6.61 -1.62
CA THR A 206 -13.46 -7.41 -2.79
C THR A 206 -13.10 -6.66 -4.07
N THR A 207 -13.37 -5.33 -4.16
CA THR A 207 -12.94 -4.52 -5.33
C THR A 207 -11.43 -4.57 -5.60
N ARG A 208 -10.60 -4.89 -4.60
CA ARG A 208 -9.14 -5.14 -4.81
C ARG A 208 -8.86 -6.46 -5.50
N GLY A 209 -9.59 -7.51 -5.16
CA GLY A 209 -9.50 -8.80 -5.83
C GLY A 209 -10.01 -8.66 -7.25
N GLU A 210 -11.15 -8.00 -7.42
CA GLU A 210 -11.69 -7.67 -8.74
C GLU A 210 -10.71 -6.83 -9.57
N MET A 211 -10.02 -5.85 -9.00
CA MET A 211 -8.97 -5.11 -9.73
C MET A 211 -7.83 -6.01 -10.20
N LEU A 212 -7.34 -6.92 -9.33
CA LEU A 212 -6.31 -7.89 -9.72
C LEU A 212 -6.83 -8.87 -10.78
N LYS A 213 -8.07 -9.35 -10.65
CA LYS A 213 -8.74 -10.18 -11.66
C LYS A 213 -8.91 -9.44 -12.98
N TYR A 214 -9.30 -8.17 -12.94
CA TYR A 214 -9.56 -7.38 -14.14
C TYR A 214 -8.32 -7.27 -15.03
N THR A 215 -7.13 -7.13 -14.44
CA THR A 215 -5.86 -7.10 -15.19
C THR A 215 -5.65 -8.30 -16.13
N THR A 216 -6.19 -9.49 -15.83
CA THR A 216 -5.99 -10.67 -16.69
C THR A 216 -6.62 -10.51 -18.08
N HIS A 217 -7.65 -9.66 -18.22
CA HIS A 217 -8.28 -9.36 -19.50
C HIS A 217 -7.49 -8.36 -20.36
N PHE A 218 -6.62 -7.56 -19.73
CA PHE A 218 -5.86 -6.50 -20.38
C PHE A 218 -4.41 -6.90 -20.72
N LEU A 219 -3.94 -8.07 -20.29
CA LEU A 219 -2.60 -8.56 -20.59
C LEU A 219 -2.58 -9.46 -21.82
N ARG A 220 -1.72 -9.14 -22.80
CA ARG A 220 -1.60 -9.95 -24.01
C ARG A 220 -0.64 -11.11 -23.86
N SER A 221 -1.16 -12.30 -24.18
CA SER A 221 -0.33 -13.42 -24.56
C SER A 221 0.11 -13.22 -26.01
N ARG A 222 1.32 -12.69 -26.23
CA ARG A 222 1.94 -12.72 -27.58
C ARG A 222 2.04 -14.18 -28.04
N PRO A 223 1.50 -14.57 -29.22
CA PRO A 223 1.60 -15.96 -29.70
C PRO A 223 3.02 -16.36 -30.12
N SER A 224 3.78 -15.38 -30.66
CA SER A 224 5.11 -15.60 -31.24
C SER A 224 6.12 -14.51 -30.81
N PRO A 225 6.40 -14.33 -29.50
CA PRO A 225 7.51 -13.49 -29.07
C PRO A 225 8.85 -14.11 -29.52
N PRO A 226 9.91 -13.31 -29.72
CA PRO A 226 11.28 -13.82 -29.70
C PRO A 226 11.51 -14.68 -28.45
N ALA A 227 12.22 -15.80 -28.57
CA ALA A 227 12.34 -16.78 -27.49
C ALA A 227 12.81 -16.18 -26.14
N ILE A 228 13.70 -15.19 -26.20
CA ILE A 228 14.22 -14.45 -25.04
C ILE A 228 13.17 -13.57 -24.31
N LEU A 229 12.07 -13.21 -24.98
CA LEU A 229 10.93 -12.47 -24.40
C LEU A 229 9.78 -13.38 -23.94
N THR A 230 9.96 -14.71 -23.98
CA THR A 230 8.94 -15.68 -23.56
C THR A 230 8.55 -15.45 -22.10
N ASP A 231 9.53 -15.26 -21.22
CA ASP A 231 9.33 -15.09 -19.77
C ASP A 231 9.04 -13.62 -19.39
N TYR A 232 8.95 -12.74 -20.39
CA TYR A 232 8.75 -11.29 -20.26
C TYR A 232 7.58 -10.80 -21.11
N ARG A 233 6.43 -11.47 -21.01
CA ARG A 233 5.15 -11.05 -21.61
C ARG A 233 4.02 -11.18 -20.59
N ALA A 234 2.91 -10.47 -20.80
CA ALA A 234 1.74 -10.50 -19.93
C ALA A 234 2.10 -10.24 -18.45
N LEU A 235 2.81 -9.15 -18.19
CA LEU A 235 3.39 -8.84 -16.88
C LEU A 235 2.52 -7.88 -16.07
N LEU A 236 2.36 -8.16 -14.77
CA LEU A 236 1.80 -7.23 -13.79
C LEU A 236 2.90 -6.77 -12.82
N PHE A 237 3.25 -5.49 -12.88
CA PHE A 237 4.12 -4.83 -11.90
C PHE A 237 3.25 -4.25 -10.77
N LEU A 238 3.26 -4.92 -9.62
CA LEU A 238 2.47 -4.56 -8.43
C LEU A 238 3.38 -4.02 -7.33
N VAL A 239 3.08 -2.81 -6.85
CA VAL A 239 3.77 -2.19 -5.70
C VAL A 239 2.79 -1.87 -4.59
N LEU A 240 3.05 -2.37 -3.38
CA LEU A 240 2.25 -2.12 -2.19
C LEU A 240 3.10 -1.46 -1.09
N PRO A 241 2.51 -0.63 -0.22
CA PRO A 241 3.15 -0.24 1.03
C PRO A 241 3.51 -1.49 1.84
N ALA A 242 4.75 -1.57 2.31
CA ALA A 242 5.23 -2.70 3.10
C ALA A 242 4.32 -3.04 4.31
N PRO A 243 3.67 -2.08 5.01
CA PRO A 243 2.69 -2.41 6.04
C PRO A 243 1.48 -3.24 5.58
N CYS A 244 1.11 -3.21 4.29
CA CYS A 244 -0.02 -3.98 3.75
C CYS A 244 0.25 -5.49 3.79
N THR A 245 1.49 -5.91 3.52
CA THR A 245 1.92 -7.32 3.49
C THR A 245 2.72 -7.72 4.74
N LEU A 246 3.47 -6.81 5.36
CA LEU A 246 4.33 -7.10 6.52
C LEU A 246 3.66 -6.82 7.88
N HIS A 247 2.63 -5.97 7.92
CA HIS A 247 2.02 -5.52 9.19
C HIS A 247 0.48 -5.58 9.20
N SER A 248 -0.14 -6.51 8.49
CA SER A 248 -1.59 -6.75 8.54
C SER A 248 -1.99 -8.03 9.29
N ARG A 249 -3.14 -7.98 9.98
CA ARG A 249 -3.82 -9.16 10.56
C ARG A 249 -4.40 -10.12 9.52
N TYR A 250 -4.84 -9.57 8.38
CA TYR A 250 -5.70 -10.26 7.41
C TYR A 250 -5.01 -10.48 6.04
N PHE A 251 -3.72 -10.12 5.95
CA PHE A 251 -2.96 -10.25 4.72
C PHE A 251 -1.48 -10.45 5.03
N ASN A 252 -0.83 -11.26 4.22
CA ASN A 252 0.61 -11.51 4.18
C ASN A 252 0.99 -11.80 2.71
N GLU A 253 2.26 -12.02 2.45
CA GLU A 253 2.74 -12.35 1.12
C GLU A 253 2.21 -13.69 0.59
N GLU A 254 2.15 -14.72 1.43
CA GLU A 254 1.58 -16.03 1.10
C GLU A 254 0.14 -15.92 0.58
N ARG A 255 -0.72 -15.14 1.25
CA ARG A 255 -2.08 -14.86 0.74
C ARG A 255 -2.09 -14.09 -0.57
N LEU A 256 -1.13 -13.20 -0.81
CA LEU A 256 -1.00 -12.54 -2.12
C LEU A 256 -0.62 -13.58 -3.17
N ALA A 257 0.39 -14.42 -2.92
CA ALA A 257 0.85 -15.45 -3.84
C ALA A 257 -0.27 -16.45 -4.19
N LEU A 258 -1.08 -16.89 -3.21
CA LEU A 258 -2.22 -17.78 -3.47
C LEU A 258 -3.31 -17.12 -4.31
N ILE A 259 -3.66 -15.85 -4.03
CA ILE A 259 -4.63 -15.07 -4.84
C ILE A 259 -4.12 -14.88 -6.27
N MET A 260 -2.83 -14.57 -6.43
CA MET A 260 -2.21 -14.38 -7.75
C MET A 260 -2.14 -15.70 -8.52
N ALA A 261 -1.78 -16.81 -7.88
CA ALA A 261 -1.76 -18.13 -8.50
C ALA A 261 -3.16 -18.58 -8.97
N GLU A 262 -4.21 -18.31 -8.19
CA GLU A 262 -5.60 -18.57 -8.61
C GLU A 262 -5.99 -17.77 -9.87
N LEU A 263 -5.43 -16.56 -10.03
CA LEU A 263 -5.60 -15.71 -11.20
C LEU A 263 -4.67 -16.10 -12.38
N GLY A 264 -3.93 -17.22 -12.29
CA GLY A 264 -3.01 -17.67 -13.33
C GLY A 264 -1.65 -16.98 -13.35
N TYR A 265 -1.31 -16.20 -12.31
CA TYR A 265 -0.05 -15.48 -12.21
C TYR A 265 1.05 -16.25 -11.46
N ALA A 266 2.23 -16.33 -12.06
CA ALA A 266 3.48 -16.72 -11.40
C ALA A 266 4.30 -15.50 -10.97
N MET A 267 5.04 -15.57 -9.85
CA MET A 267 5.93 -14.49 -9.43
C MET A 267 7.29 -14.59 -10.16
N VAL A 268 7.65 -13.55 -10.91
CA VAL A 268 8.93 -13.46 -11.65
C VAL A 268 10.01 -12.79 -10.80
N ASN A 269 9.68 -11.66 -10.16
CA ASN A 269 10.62 -10.94 -9.30
C ASN A 269 9.94 -10.36 -8.06
N ARG A 270 10.75 -10.20 -7.01
CA ARG A 270 10.35 -9.57 -5.74
C ARG A 270 11.45 -8.63 -5.26
N LYS A 271 11.07 -7.50 -4.68
CA LYS A 271 11.98 -6.64 -3.89
C LYS A 271 11.23 -6.06 -2.72
N GLU A 272 11.87 -6.03 -1.56
CA GLU A 272 11.33 -5.41 -0.36
C GLU A 272 12.22 -4.26 0.10
N THR A 273 11.58 -3.26 0.70
CA THR A 273 12.21 -2.13 1.36
C THR A 273 11.43 -1.81 2.63
N ARG A 274 11.99 -0.97 3.52
CA ARG A 274 11.30 -0.51 4.74
C ARG A 274 9.94 0.16 4.49
N LYS A 275 9.68 0.67 3.28
CA LYS A 275 8.44 1.40 2.92
C LYS A 275 7.53 0.63 1.96
N LEU A 276 8.11 -0.11 1.02
CA LEU A 276 7.43 -0.67 -0.16
C LEU A 276 7.85 -2.12 -0.42
N VAL A 277 6.89 -2.95 -0.81
CA VAL A 277 7.10 -4.26 -1.44
C VAL A 277 6.74 -4.12 -2.92
N TYR A 278 7.68 -4.53 -3.76
CA TYR A 278 7.58 -4.56 -5.22
C TYR A 278 7.51 -6.02 -5.64
N SER A 279 6.67 -6.31 -6.62
CA SER A 279 6.53 -7.65 -7.21
C SER A 279 6.25 -7.53 -8.71
N LEU A 280 6.86 -8.42 -9.49
CA LEU A 280 6.58 -8.61 -10.90
C LEU A 280 5.97 -10.00 -11.06
N TRP A 281 4.80 -10.06 -11.68
CA TRP A 281 4.05 -11.28 -11.92
C TRP A 281 3.90 -11.48 -13.42
N GLN A 282 3.92 -12.73 -13.89
CA GLN A 282 3.61 -13.10 -15.27
C GLN A 282 2.30 -13.89 -15.29
N LEU A 283 1.36 -13.51 -16.15
CA LEU A 283 0.17 -14.31 -16.42
C LEU A 283 0.58 -15.49 -17.31
N CYS A 284 0.71 -16.66 -16.70
CA CYS A 284 1.13 -17.90 -17.36
C CYS A 284 -0.07 -18.67 -17.89
N ASP A 285 -1.13 -18.74 -17.09
CA ASP A 285 -2.33 -19.54 -17.32
C ASP A 285 -3.58 -18.67 -17.37
N LYS A 286 -4.66 -19.19 -17.96
CA LYS A 286 -5.99 -18.59 -17.78
C LYS A 286 -6.53 -18.95 -16.39
N PRO A 287 -7.24 -18.05 -15.69
CA PRO A 287 -7.95 -18.40 -14.46
C PRO A 287 -8.84 -19.64 -14.65
N PRO A 288 -8.96 -20.52 -13.65
CA PRO A 288 -9.77 -21.73 -13.74
C PRO A 288 -11.26 -21.38 -13.85
N SER A 289 -12.05 -22.23 -14.52
CA SER A 289 -13.49 -22.03 -14.69
C SER A 289 -14.31 -22.11 -13.39
N LYS A 290 -13.68 -22.50 -12.28
CA LYS A 290 -14.22 -22.41 -10.92
C LYS A 290 -13.11 -21.94 -10.00
N MET A 291 -13.16 -20.67 -9.61
CA MET A 291 -12.14 -20.06 -8.76
C MET A 291 -12.36 -20.39 -7.27
N GLN A 292 -11.27 -20.60 -6.54
CA GLN A 292 -11.26 -20.67 -5.09
C GLN A 292 -11.58 -19.30 -4.48
N ASN A 293 -12.42 -19.29 -3.44
CA ASN A 293 -12.69 -18.07 -2.67
C ASN A 293 -11.55 -17.82 -1.66
N PHE A 294 -11.02 -16.60 -1.65
CA PHE A 294 -10.06 -16.10 -0.66
C PHE A 294 -10.72 -15.10 0.30
N PRO A 295 -11.59 -15.55 1.24
CA PRO A 295 -12.30 -14.65 2.14
C PRO A 295 -11.33 -14.04 3.15
N LYS A 296 -11.79 -13.01 3.87
CA LYS A 296 -11.02 -12.36 4.93
C LYS A 296 -10.73 -13.32 6.10
N VAL A 297 -9.50 -13.85 6.15
CA VAL A 297 -9.01 -14.74 7.23
C VAL A 297 -7.93 -14.04 8.06
N LYS A 298 -7.94 -14.23 9.38
CA LYS A 298 -6.89 -13.72 10.28
C LYS A 298 -5.64 -14.61 10.15
N VAL A 299 -4.63 -14.14 9.44
CA VAL A 299 -3.32 -14.82 9.29
C VAL A 299 -2.32 -14.45 10.37
N ARG A 300 -2.50 -13.31 11.05
CA ARG A 300 -1.62 -12.86 12.14
C ARG A 300 -2.40 -12.17 13.24
N ASP A 301 -1.95 -12.34 14.48
CA ASP A 301 -2.47 -11.61 15.63
C ASP A 301 -1.48 -10.56 16.13
N GLY A 302 -2.00 -9.49 16.76
CA GLY A 302 -1.19 -8.40 17.29
C GLY A 302 -1.93 -7.08 17.35
N ALA A 303 -1.80 -6.38 18.48
CA ALA A 303 -2.48 -5.09 18.73
C ALA A 303 -2.03 -3.96 17.77
N LYS A 304 -0.76 -3.98 17.32
CA LYS A 304 -0.18 -2.94 16.44
C LYS A 304 -0.37 -3.17 14.94
N LEU A 305 -0.94 -4.31 14.54
CA LEU A 305 -1.17 -4.62 13.13
C LEU A 305 -2.32 -3.78 12.55
N ASN A 306 -2.28 -3.51 11.24
CA ASN A 306 -3.39 -2.93 10.49
C ASN A 306 -4.35 -4.03 9.98
N ASN A 307 -5.40 -3.62 9.27
CA ASN A 307 -6.46 -4.50 8.77
C ASN A 307 -6.52 -4.58 7.23
N PHE A 308 -5.42 -4.28 6.53
CA PHE A 308 -5.35 -4.40 5.07
C PHE A 308 -5.64 -5.84 4.64
N HIS A 309 -6.44 -6.03 3.61
CA HIS A 309 -6.62 -7.32 2.95
C HIS A 309 -7.13 -7.12 1.53
N ILE A 310 -7.10 -8.22 0.80
CA ILE A 310 -7.72 -8.43 -0.51
C ILE A 310 -8.60 -9.66 -0.32
N VAL A 311 -9.84 -9.58 -0.82
CA VAL A 311 -10.76 -10.71 -0.97
C VAL A 311 -10.84 -10.97 -2.46
N LEU A 312 -10.76 -12.24 -2.85
CA LEU A 312 -11.08 -12.71 -4.19
C LEU A 312 -12.29 -13.63 -4.02
N ASP A 313 -13.46 -13.18 -4.45
CA ASP A 313 -14.66 -13.98 -4.39
C ASP A 313 -14.71 -14.96 -5.57
N ARG A 314 -15.56 -15.98 -5.45
CA ARG A 314 -15.81 -16.98 -6.49
C ARG A 314 -16.85 -16.44 -7.48
N ASP A 315 -16.68 -16.77 -8.76
CA ASP A 315 -17.73 -16.62 -9.79
C ASP A 315 -18.96 -17.51 -9.48
#